data_AF-A0A815CIA0-F1
#
_entry.id   AF-A0A815CIA0-F1
#
_cell.length_a   1.000
_cell.length_b   1.000
_cell.length_c   1.000
_cell.angle_alpha   90.00
_cell.angle_beta   90.00
_cell.angle_gamma   90.00
#
_symmetry.space_group_name_H-M   'P 1'
#
loop_
_entity.id
_entity.type
_entity.pdbx_description
1 polymer ?
#
loop_
_entity_poly.entity_id
_entity_poly.type
_entity_poly.pdbx_seq_one_letter_code
_entity_poly.pdbx_strand_id
1 'polypeptide(L)'
;MNDSEEDEDDEEDRNKRKKKKKFSGKTLIIHEADIDEEEDAPEEDEDDQIPDEITQQCLLPDVKSSNLWPVKCRIGEENQTALLLMRKYLPLKNNEKALQIKSVVVKEGDCSYIYIEAFKSNHVEAACEDIRSLNISNLQMVSIKKMTDILRVVNTTYGIKKGSWIRVKRGIYRDNLAKVEHCNVIQNMVTIKVIPRIDYTKKTWRIMWNIK
;
A
#
# COMPACT_ATOMS: atom_id res chain seq x y z
N MET A 1 24.08 27.14 63.67
CA MET A 1 23.99 28.50 63.11
C MET A 1 23.00 28.42 61.96
N ASN A 2 21.81 28.97 62.19
CA ASN A 2 20.81 29.56 61.29
C ASN A 2 21.26 29.81 59.83
N ASP A 3 20.41 29.76 58.80
CA ASP A 3 18.99 30.19 58.63
C ASP A 3 18.27 29.28 57.60
N SER A 4 16.99 28.90 57.69
CA SER A 4 15.67 29.62 57.66
C SER A 4 15.12 29.86 56.23
N GLU A 5 13.78 29.79 56.08
CA GLU A 5 12.86 29.98 54.91
C GLU A 5 12.40 28.65 54.23
N GLU A 6 11.31 27.96 54.63
CA GLU A 6 9.83 28.24 54.53
C GLU A 6 9.38 28.52 53.08
N ASP A 7 8.73 27.57 52.39
CA ASP A 7 7.27 27.31 52.29
C ASP A 7 6.49 28.46 51.62
N GLU A 8 5.88 28.21 50.44
CA GLU A 8 4.57 28.76 49.98
C GLU A 8 4.25 28.42 48.49
N ASP A 9 3.10 27.76 48.32
CA ASP A 9 2.06 27.99 47.29
C ASP A 9 2.03 27.26 45.94
N ASP A 10 1.27 26.15 45.98
CA ASP A 10 0.40 25.61 44.95
C ASP A 10 -0.65 26.63 44.45
N GLU A 11 -0.39 27.48 43.44
CA GLU A 11 -1.50 28.14 42.71
C GLU A 11 -1.12 28.77 41.35
N GLU A 12 -0.97 27.99 40.26
CA GLU A 12 -1.09 28.61 38.91
C GLU A 12 -1.56 27.67 37.78
N ASP A 13 -2.55 26.83 38.09
CA ASP A 13 -3.31 26.09 37.08
C ASP A 13 -4.47 26.94 36.54
N ARG A 14 -4.17 28.05 35.82
CA ARG A 14 -5.24 28.86 35.22
C ARG A 14 -4.84 29.79 34.06
N ASN A 15 -4.15 29.31 33.02
CA ASN A 15 -4.35 29.82 31.63
C ASN A 15 -3.40 29.20 30.60
N LYS A 16 -3.91 28.31 29.74
CA LYS A 16 -3.59 28.25 28.28
C LYS A 16 -4.48 27.24 27.54
N ARG A 17 -5.81 27.38 27.68
CA ARG A 17 -6.75 26.95 26.64
C ARG A 17 -6.54 27.84 25.41
N LYS A 18 -6.19 27.25 24.25
CA LYS A 18 -6.73 27.53 22.90
C LYS A 18 -5.71 27.15 21.81
N LYS A 19 -5.91 26.00 21.15
CA LYS A 19 -5.62 25.79 19.72
C LYS A 19 -6.40 24.58 19.19
N LYS A 20 -7.73 24.73 19.10
CA LYS A 20 -8.62 23.87 18.30
C LYS A 20 -8.33 24.12 16.82
N LYS A 21 -7.77 23.15 16.10
CA LYS A 21 -7.71 23.15 14.63
C LYS A 21 -8.98 22.48 14.09
N LYS A 22 -9.64 23.21 13.19
CA LYS A 22 -10.93 22.90 12.57
C LYS A 22 -10.77 21.71 11.61
N PHE A 23 -11.61 20.69 11.79
CA PHE A 23 -11.89 19.71 10.74
C PHE A 23 -13.33 19.93 10.27
N SER A 24 -13.49 20.10 8.95
CA SER A 24 -14.75 20.37 8.30
C SER A 24 -15.42 19.05 7.92
N GLY A 25 -16.58 18.78 8.49
CA GLY A 25 -17.44 17.66 8.11
C GLY A 25 -18.85 17.92 8.60
N LYS A 26 -19.78 18.16 7.68
CA LYS A 26 -21.22 18.36 7.93
C LYS A 26 -21.97 17.07 7.58
N THR A 27 -22.79 16.57 8.52
CA THR A 27 -24.03 15.78 8.32
C THR A 27 -24.48 15.35 9.72
N LEU A 28 -25.55 15.93 10.29
CA LEU A 28 -27.01 15.78 10.10
C LEU A 28 -27.59 14.99 11.29
N ILE A 29 -28.63 15.60 11.87
CA ILE A 29 -29.23 15.42 13.19
C ILE A 29 -30.08 14.13 13.27
N ILE A 30 -29.99 13.40 14.38
CA ILE A 30 -31.07 12.52 14.84
C ILE A 30 -31.22 12.63 16.37
N HIS A 31 -32.38 13.18 16.74
CA HIS A 31 -33.15 13.19 18.00
C HIS A 31 -32.52 12.69 19.31
N GLU A 32 -32.55 13.60 20.29
CA GLU A 32 -32.49 13.34 21.74
C GLU A 32 -33.61 12.39 22.18
N ALA A 33 -33.23 11.38 22.95
CA ALA A 33 -34.11 10.65 23.87
C ALA A 33 -33.28 10.39 25.13
N ASP A 34 -33.74 10.96 26.23
CA ASP A 34 -33.16 10.89 27.57
C ASP A 34 -33.12 9.43 28.06
N ILE A 35 -31.95 8.95 28.46
CA ILE A 35 -31.77 7.71 29.23
C ILE A 35 -30.75 8.03 30.32
N ASP A 36 -31.26 8.33 31.52
CA ASP A 36 -30.50 8.36 32.76
C ASP A 36 -30.27 6.92 33.22
N GLU A 37 -29.02 6.44 33.18
CA GLU A 37 -28.48 5.35 34.00
C GLU A 37 -26.96 5.29 33.78
N GLU A 38 -26.23 6.08 34.56
CA GLU A 38 -24.75 6.04 34.62
C GLU A 38 -24.37 4.93 35.61
N GLU A 39 -24.28 3.69 35.11
CA GLU A 39 -23.67 2.56 35.83
C GLU A 39 -22.14 2.72 35.77
N ASP A 40 -21.48 2.62 36.93
CA ASP A 40 -20.03 2.59 37.10
C ASP A 40 -19.39 1.48 36.24
N ALA A 41 -18.86 1.84 35.06
CA ALA A 41 -18.05 0.95 34.25
C ALA A 41 -16.67 0.80 34.91
N PRO A 42 -16.17 -0.43 35.16
CA PRO A 42 -14.81 -0.61 35.66
C PRO A 42 -13.81 -0.09 34.63
N GLU A 43 -12.85 0.73 35.10
CA GLU A 43 -11.69 1.13 34.33
C GLU A 43 -10.89 -0.14 33.94
N GLU A 44 -11.00 -0.57 32.68
CA GLU A 44 -10.13 -1.61 32.12
C GLU A 44 -8.74 -0.98 31.88
N ASP A 45 -7.82 -1.26 32.80
CA ASP A 45 -6.40 -0.93 32.70
C ASP A 45 -5.75 -1.57 31.45
N GLU A 46 -5.28 -0.69 30.56
CA GLU A 46 -4.06 -0.69 29.75
C GLU A 46 -3.40 -2.01 29.27
N ASP A 47 -3.35 -2.14 27.93
CA ASP A 47 -2.21 -2.63 27.13
C ASP A 47 -1.83 -4.13 27.15
N ASP A 48 -2.76 -5.02 26.85
CA ASP A 48 -2.45 -6.34 26.26
C ASP A 48 -2.24 -6.24 24.73
N GLN A 49 -1.21 -5.50 24.29
CA GLN A 49 -0.79 -5.53 22.89
C GLN A 49 -0.09 -6.87 22.58
N ILE A 50 -0.87 -7.83 22.09
CA ILE A 50 -0.37 -9.11 21.58
C ILE A 50 0.74 -8.82 20.55
N PRO A 51 1.95 -9.39 20.70
CA PRO A 51 3.06 -9.19 19.75
C PRO A 51 2.64 -9.50 18.31
N ASP A 52 3.02 -8.64 17.36
CA ASP A 52 2.70 -8.78 15.91
C ASP A 52 3.07 -10.16 15.33
N GLU A 53 4.10 -10.81 15.87
CA GLU A 53 4.50 -12.15 15.44
C GLU A 53 3.48 -13.22 15.85
N ILE A 54 2.88 -13.07 17.03
CA ILE A 54 1.84 -13.96 17.54
C ILE A 54 0.53 -13.72 16.78
N THR A 55 0.19 -12.46 16.49
CA THR A 55 -1.01 -12.14 15.69
C THR A 55 -0.91 -12.67 14.26
N GLN A 56 0.28 -12.63 13.63
CA GLN A 56 0.49 -13.15 12.27
C GLN A 56 0.40 -14.68 12.17
N GLN A 57 0.81 -15.42 13.21
CA GLN A 57 0.70 -16.88 13.22
C GLN A 57 -0.77 -17.34 13.25
N CYS A 58 -1.66 -16.59 13.90
CA CYS A 58 -3.10 -16.87 13.91
C CYS A 58 -3.78 -16.64 12.55
N LEU A 59 -3.12 -15.95 11.60
CA LEU A 59 -3.66 -15.60 10.28
C LEU A 59 -3.18 -16.55 9.17
N LEU A 60 -2.51 -17.64 9.53
CA LEU A 60 -2.08 -18.65 8.57
C LEU A 60 -3.30 -19.35 7.94
N PRO A 61 -3.24 -19.69 6.64
CA PRO A 61 -4.35 -20.33 5.94
C PRO A 61 -4.61 -21.72 6.52
N ASP A 62 -5.87 -21.97 6.91
CA ASP A 62 -6.35 -23.24 7.43
C ASP A 62 -7.15 -24.02 6.36
N VAL A 63 -7.47 -25.29 6.61
CA VAL A 63 -8.25 -26.18 5.72
C VAL A 63 -9.65 -25.61 5.40
N LYS A 64 -10.20 -24.77 6.29
CA LYS A 64 -11.49 -24.10 6.09
C LYS A 64 -11.41 -22.81 5.28
N SER A 65 -10.21 -22.29 5.03
CA SER A 65 -10.01 -21.05 4.28
C SER A 65 -10.29 -21.25 2.79
N SER A 66 -10.61 -20.15 2.09
CA SER A 66 -10.76 -20.17 0.64
C SER A 66 -9.40 -20.38 -0.04
N ASN A 67 -9.39 -21.21 -1.08
CA ASN A 67 -8.16 -21.56 -1.79
C ASN A 67 -7.78 -20.48 -2.82
N LEU A 68 -6.49 -20.37 -3.11
CA LEU A 68 -5.99 -19.54 -4.21
C LEU A 68 -5.84 -20.36 -5.49
N TRP A 69 -6.32 -19.80 -6.59
CA TRP A 69 -6.29 -20.39 -7.93
C TRP A 69 -5.53 -19.46 -8.87
N PRO A 70 -4.37 -19.87 -9.41
CA PRO A 70 -3.63 -19.12 -10.40
C PRO A 70 -4.33 -19.27 -11.76
N VAL A 71 -4.69 -18.14 -12.36
CA VAL A 71 -5.25 -18.07 -13.71
C VAL A 71 -4.27 -17.35 -14.60
N LYS A 72 -3.99 -17.94 -15.77
CA LYS A 72 -3.09 -17.35 -16.74
C LYS A 72 -3.75 -16.11 -17.35
N CYS A 73 -3.10 -14.97 -17.20
CA CYS A 73 -3.49 -13.69 -17.76
C CYS A 73 -2.54 -13.30 -18.88
N ARG A 74 -3.03 -12.49 -19.82
CA ARG A 74 -2.19 -11.82 -20.82
C ARG A 74 -1.18 -10.90 -20.10
N ILE A 75 0.07 -11.01 -20.52
CA ILE A 75 1.19 -10.25 -19.95
C ILE A 75 0.93 -8.74 -20.09
N GLY A 76 1.05 -8.01 -18.99
CA GLY A 76 0.87 -6.55 -18.93
C GLY A 76 -0.58 -6.09 -18.73
N GLU A 77 -1.55 -7.01 -18.74
CA GLU A 77 -2.97 -6.72 -18.51
C GLU A 77 -3.47 -7.23 -17.13
N GLU A 78 -2.57 -7.71 -16.25
CA GLU A 78 -2.93 -8.35 -14.97
C GLU A 78 -3.69 -7.38 -14.04
N ASN A 79 -3.13 -6.18 -13.84
CA ASN A 79 -3.76 -5.13 -13.02
C ASN A 79 -5.09 -4.66 -13.60
N GLN A 80 -5.17 -4.54 -14.93
CA GLN A 80 -6.40 -4.12 -15.61
C GLN A 80 -7.48 -5.21 -15.49
N THR A 81 -7.09 -6.47 -15.56
CA THR A 81 -7.98 -7.62 -15.46
C THR A 81 -8.50 -7.79 -14.03
N ALA A 82 -7.68 -7.57 -13.01
CA ALA A 82 -8.13 -7.55 -11.62
C ALA A 82 -9.20 -6.46 -11.38
N LEU A 83 -8.95 -5.24 -11.91
CA LEU A 83 -9.94 -4.16 -11.87
C LEU A 83 -11.22 -4.49 -12.65
N LEU A 84 -11.10 -5.18 -13.79
CA LEU A 84 -12.24 -5.65 -14.58
C LEU A 84 -13.09 -6.66 -13.79
N LEU A 85 -12.46 -7.63 -13.12
CA LEU A 85 -13.13 -8.59 -12.25
C LEU A 85 -13.86 -7.89 -11.10
N MET A 86 -13.24 -6.90 -10.46
CA MET A 86 -13.88 -6.10 -9.41
C MET A 86 -15.11 -5.35 -9.94
N ARG A 87 -15.01 -4.74 -11.13
CA ARG A 87 -16.13 -4.06 -11.81
C ARG A 87 -17.24 -5.02 -12.23
N LYS A 88 -16.91 -6.28 -12.55
CA LYS A 88 -17.89 -7.34 -12.83
C LYS A 88 -18.58 -7.82 -11.53
N TYR A 89 -17.84 -7.88 -10.41
CA TYR A 89 -18.35 -8.34 -9.12
C TYR A 89 -19.38 -7.39 -8.48
N LEU A 90 -19.09 -6.08 -8.46
CA LEU A 90 -19.91 -5.10 -7.72
C LEU A 90 -21.39 -5.08 -8.13
N PRO A 91 -21.76 -5.07 -9.43
CA PRO A 91 -23.17 -5.07 -9.85
C PRO A 91 -23.88 -6.40 -9.58
N LEU A 92 -23.15 -7.50 -9.54
CA LEU A 92 -23.70 -8.85 -9.37
C LEU A 92 -23.88 -9.24 -7.90
N LYS A 93 -23.31 -8.49 -6.96
CA LYS A 93 -23.29 -8.81 -5.52
C LYS A 93 -24.69 -9.10 -4.93
N ASN A 94 -25.72 -8.39 -5.41
CA ASN A 94 -27.10 -8.53 -4.90
C ASN A 94 -28.03 -9.31 -5.85
N ASN A 95 -27.50 -9.86 -6.94
CA ASN A 95 -28.28 -10.62 -7.92
C ASN A 95 -28.18 -12.13 -7.64
N GLU A 96 -29.15 -12.91 -8.14
CA GLU A 96 -29.12 -14.38 -8.05
C GLU A 96 -27.90 -14.99 -8.75
N LYS A 97 -27.34 -14.27 -9.74
CA LYS A 97 -26.10 -14.63 -10.45
C LYS A 97 -24.86 -14.00 -9.82
N ALA A 98 -24.81 -13.91 -8.49
CA ALA A 98 -23.66 -13.36 -7.77
C ALA A 98 -22.40 -14.21 -8.00
N LEU A 99 -21.29 -13.55 -8.28
CA LEU A 99 -19.99 -14.20 -8.34
C LEU A 99 -19.56 -14.66 -6.94
N GLN A 100 -19.08 -15.91 -6.84
CA GLN A 100 -18.74 -16.55 -5.56
C GLN A 100 -17.24 -16.53 -5.25
N ILE A 101 -16.48 -15.67 -5.93
CA ILE A 101 -15.08 -15.37 -5.63
C ILE A 101 -15.00 -14.43 -4.43
N LYS A 102 -13.91 -14.52 -3.66
CA LYS A 102 -13.70 -13.71 -2.44
C LYS A 102 -12.82 -12.51 -2.72
N SER A 103 -11.68 -12.75 -3.37
CA SER A 103 -10.70 -11.72 -3.70
C SER A 103 -9.94 -12.08 -4.98
N VAL A 104 -9.25 -11.08 -5.54
CA VAL A 104 -8.34 -11.24 -6.66
C VAL A 104 -7.03 -10.55 -6.28
N VAL A 105 -5.92 -11.26 -6.43
CA VAL A 105 -4.59 -10.80 -6.07
C VAL A 105 -3.70 -10.81 -7.30
N VAL A 106 -2.97 -9.71 -7.50
CA VAL A 106 -1.93 -9.59 -8.51
C VAL A 106 -0.60 -9.45 -7.79
N LYS A 107 0.32 -10.39 -8.03
CA LYS A 107 1.65 -10.36 -7.42
C LYS A 107 2.62 -9.61 -8.32
N GLU A 108 3.29 -8.60 -7.77
CA GLU A 108 4.33 -7.88 -8.49
C GLU A 108 5.53 -8.79 -8.79
N GLY A 109 5.94 -8.86 -10.05
CA GLY A 109 7.06 -9.69 -10.52
C GLY A 109 6.66 -11.03 -11.14
N ASP A 110 5.48 -11.56 -10.83
CA ASP A 110 4.93 -12.76 -11.49
C ASP A 110 4.09 -12.33 -12.71
N CYS A 111 4.77 -12.01 -13.80
CA CYS A 111 4.10 -11.66 -15.05
C CYS A 111 3.25 -12.84 -15.57
N SER A 112 2.10 -12.55 -16.18
CA SER A 112 1.16 -13.50 -16.79
C SER A 112 0.24 -14.28 -15.85
N TYR A 113 0.20 -14.02 -14.54
CA TYR A 113 -0.74 -14.70 -13.65
C TYR A 113 -1.51 -13.73 -12.76
N ILE A 114 -2.76 -14.09 -12.49
CA ILE A 114 -3.56 -13.52 -11.41
C ILE A 114 -4.00 -14.65 -10.49
N TYR A 115 -4.14 -14.35 -9.20
CA TYR A 115 -4.57 -15.32 -8.20
C TYR A 115 -5.99 -14.98 -7.76
N ILE A 116 -6.92 -15.89 -7.96
CA ILE A 116 -8.32 -15.72 -7.58
C ILE A 116 -8.60 -16.57 -6.35
N GLU A 117 -9.17 -15.96 -5.32
CA GLU A 117 -9.55 -16.63 -4.09
C GLU A 117 -10.98 -17.16 -4.19
N ALA A 118 -11.16 -18.47 -4.07
CA ALA A 118 -12.46 -19.13 -4.11
C ALA A 118 -12.44 -20.52 -3.46
N PHE A 119 -13.60 -20.97 -2.97
CA PHE A 119 -13.73 -22.32 -2.39
C PHE A 119 -13.62 -23.44 -3.44
N LYS A 120 -14.19 -23.23 -4.63
CA LYS A 120 -14.29 -24.25 -5.69
C LYS A 120 -13.78 -23.69 -7.01
N SER A 121 -13.22 -24.55 -7.86
CA SER A 121 -12.77 -24.23 -9.22
C SER A 121 -13.90 -23.61 -10.06
N ASN A 122 -15.11 -24.17 -9.98
CA ASN A 122 -16.27 -23.70 -10.75
C ASN A 122 -16.60 -22.22 -10.50
N HIS A 123 -16.32 -21.71 -9.29
CA HIS A 123 -16.56 -20.30 -8.98
C HIS A 123 -15.56 -19.38 -9.71
N VAL A 124 -14.33 -19.87 -9.90
CA VAL A 124 -13.28 -19.19 -10.66
C VAL A 124 -13.62 -19.20 -12.15
N GLU A 125 -14.06 -20.34 -12.67
CA GLU A 125 -14.49 -20.48 -14.06
C GLU A 125 -15.62 -19.50 -14.41
N ALA A 126 -16.67 -19.44 -13.58
CA ALA A 126 -17.78 -18.50 -13.75
C ALA A 126 -17.33 -17.02 -13.66
N ALA A 127 -16.36 -16.71 -12.80
CA ALA A 127 -15.82 -15.36 -12.71
C ALA A 127 -15.03 -14.96 -13.97
N CYS A 128 -14.26 -15.90 -14.52
CA CYS A 128 -13.41 -15.70 -15.70
C CYS A 128 -14.19 -15.73 -17.02
N GLU A 129 -15.45 -16.15 -17.02
CA GLU A 129 -16.34 -16.10 -18.19
C GLU A 129 -16.40 -14.66 -18.77
N ASP A 130 -16.47 -14.54 -20.09
CA ASP A 130 -16.47 -13.27 -20.84
C ASP A 130 -15.21 -12.39 -20.71
N ILE A 131 -14.13 -12.89 -20.10
CA ILE A 131 -12.87 -12.16 -19.96
C ILE A 131 -11.82 -12.73 -20.94
N ARG A 132 -11.58 -12.01 -22.03
CA ARG A 132 -10.63 -12.42 -23.08
C ARG A 132 -9.15 -12.43 -22.64
N SER A 133 -8.80 -11.66 -21.61
CA SER A 133 -7.42 -11.59 -21.11
C SER A 133 -7.03 -12.82 -20.28
N LEU A 134 -7.99 -13.66 -19.89
CA LEU A 134 -7.79 -14.84 -19.04
C LEU A 134 -7.87 -16.14 -19.84
N ASN A 135 -7.05 -17.11 -19.46
CA ASN A 135 -7.05 -18.45 -20.02
C ASN A 135 -7.16 -19.47 -18.88
N ILE A 136 -8.22 -20.30 -18.94
CA ILE A 136 -8.65 -21.23 -17.88
C ILE A 136 -8.21 -22.68 -18.18
N SER A 137 -7.48 -22.93 -19.27
CA SER A 137 -7.20 -24.29 -19.78
C SER A 137 -6.57 -25.27 -18.80
N ASN A 138 -5.92 -24.82 -17.71
CA ASN A 138 -5.31 -25.69 -16.70
C ASN A 138 -5.38 -25.04 -15.30
N LEU A 139 -6.56 -25.05 -14.69
CA LEU A 139 -6.75 -24.47 -13.36
C LEU A 139 -6.23 -25.42 -12.26
N GLN A 140 -5.09 -25.09 -11.66
CA GLN A 140 -4.47 -25.89 -10.58
C GLN A 140 -4.42 -25.10 -9.28
N MET A 141 -4.96 -25.66 -8.20
CA MET A 141 -4.98 -25.00 -6.88
C MET A 141 -3.56 -24.78 -6.32
N VAL A 142 -3.34 -23.62 -5.68
CA VAL A 142 -2.12 -23.37 -4.90
C VAL A 142 -2.15 -24.22 -3.62
N SER A 143 -1.03 -24.88 -3.30
CA SER A 143 -0.87 -25.58 -2.02
C SER A 143 -0.92 -24.61 -0.84
N ILE A 144 -1.58 -24.98 0.25
CA ILE A 144 -1.72 -24.18 1.48
C ILE A 144 -0.38 -23.58 1.95
N LYS A 145 0.70 -24.37 1.90
CA LYS A 145 2.05 -23.94 2.31
C LYS A 145 2.62 -22.76 1.49
N LYS A 146 2.17 -22.61 0.25
CA LYS A 146 2.63 -21.57 -0.69
C LYS A 146 1.71 -20.35 -0.74
N MET A 147 0.55 -20.39 -0.08
CA MET A 147 -0.42 -19.28 -0.13
C MET A 147 0.15 -17.99 0.47
N THR A 148 0.89 -18.09 1.57
CA THR A 148 1.53 -16.94 2.24
C THR A 148 2.63 -16.32 1.36
N ASP A 149 3.38 -17.12 0.60
CA ASP A 149 4.42 -16.66 -0.33
C ASP A 149 3.87 -15.83 -1.50
N ILE A 150 2.58 -15.97 -1.81
CA ILE A 150 1.91 -15.16 -2.84
C ILE A 150 1.63 -13.76 -2.32
N LEU A 151 1.26 -13.63 -1.05
CA LEU A 151 0.95 -12.36 -0.40
C LEU A 151 2.20 -11.67 0.16
N ARG A 152 3.36 -12.32 0.11
CA ARG A 152 4.61 -11.78 0.63
C ARG A 152 5.04 -10.55 -0.15
N VAL A 153 4.93 -9.39 0.50
CA VAL A 153 5.47 -8.13 -0.02
C VAL A 153 6.95 -8.05 0.34
N VAL A 154 7.81 -8.22 -0.67
CA VAL A 154 9.24 -7.94 -0.52
C VAL A 154 9.49 -6.52 -1.00
N ASN A 155 9.48 -5.57 -0.07
CA ASN A 155 9.97 -4.23 -0.35
C ASN A 155 11.48 -4.32 -0.62
N THR A 156 11.85 -4.45 -1.89
CA THR A 156 13.25 -4.30 -2.30
C THR A 156 13.58 -2.80 -2.25
N THR A 157 13.73 -2.28 -1.03
CA THR A 157 14.33 -0.98 -0.83
C THR A 157 15.80 -1.12 -1.16
N TYR A 158 16.17 -0.77 -2.40
CA TYR A 158 17.56 -0.52 -2.70
C TYR A 158 17.98 0.64 -1.81
N GLY A 159 18.71 0.35 -0.74
CA GLY A 159 19.29 1.33 0.16
C GLY A 159 20.36 2.13 -0.58
N ILE A 160 19.93 3.05 -1.45
CA ILE A 160 20.83 3.93 -2.19
C ILE A 160 21.41 4.90 -1.17
N LYS A 161 22.65 4.62 -0.76
CA LYS A 161 23.41 5.47 0.16
C LYS A 161 24.24 6.48 -0.62
N LYS A 162 24.51 7.63 -0.01
CA LYS A 162 25.52 8.57 -0.50
C LYS A 162 26.86 7.85 -0.68
N GLY A 163 27.49 8.06 -1.83
CA GLY A 163 28.75 7.42 -2.20
C GLY A 163 28.62 6.05 -2.90
N SER A 164 27.42 5.47 -2.93
CA SER A 164 27.18 4.24 -3.71
C SER A 164 27.32 4.48 -5.22
N TRP A 165 27.61 3.42 -5.95
CA TRP A 165 27.67 3.45 -7.42
C TRP A 165 26.37 2.90 -7.98
N ILE A 166 25.85 3.58 -9.00
CA ILE A 166 24.64 3.16 -9.71
C ILE A 166 24.89 3.10 -11.22
N ARG A 167 23.97 2.43 -11.92
CA ARG A 167 23.92 2.43 -13.38
C ARG A 167 22.69 3.21 -13.84
N VAL A 168 22.92 4.20 -14.70
CA VAL A 168 21.85 5.04 -15.25
C VAL A 168 21.03 4.23 -16.25
N LYS A 169 19.71 4.10 -16.04
CA LYS A 169 18.83 3.29 -16.91
C LYS A 169 18.36 3.99 -18.19
N ARG A 170 18.33 5.33 -18.24
CA ARG A 170 17.72 6.12 -19.34
C ARG A 170 18.51 7.40 -19.64
N GLY A 171 18.37 7.96 -20.85
CA GLY A 171 18.98 9.23 -21.27
C GLY A 171 20.36 9.09 -21.93
N ILE A 172 21.05 10.22 -22.15
CA ILE A 172 22.38 10.27 -22.83
C ILE A 172 23.49 9.54 -22.06
N TYR A 173 23.32 9.40 -20.75
CA TYR A 173 24.24 8.70 -19.87
C TYR A 173 23.79 7.26 -19.61
N ARG A 174 22.87 6.71 -20.40
CA ARG A 174 22.40 5.32 -20.25
C ARG A 174 23.57 4.35 -20.18
N ASP A 175 23.44 3.38 -19.28
CA ASP A 175 24.42 2.33 -19.00
C ASP A 175 25.77 2.82 -18.46
N ASN A 176 25.91 4.12 -18.15
CA ASN A 176 27.13 4.65 -17.52
C ASN A 176 27.10 4.40 -16.01
N LEU A 177 28.27 4.21 -15.43
CA LEU A 177 28.46 4.21 -13.98
C LEU A 177 28.44 5.66 -13.48
N ALA A 178 27.67 5.91 -12.43
CA ALA A 178 27.61 7.19 -11.75
C ALA A 178 27.71 6.98 -10.24
N LYS A 179 28.34 7.93 -9.55
CA LYS A 179 28.44 7.92 -8.09
C LYS A 179 27.33 8.77 -7.49
N VAL A 180 26.66 8.28 -6.47
CA VAL A 180 25.61 9.01 -5.77
C VAL A 180 26.23 10.07 -4.87
N GLU A 181 25.87 11.33 -5.07
CA GLU A 181 26.36 12.45 -4.27
C GLU A 181 25.37 12.84 -3.17
N HIS A 182 24.07 12.83 -3.48
CA HIS A 182 23.02 13.16 -2.54
C HIS A 182 21.74 12.38 -2.87
N CYS A 183 21.06 11.88 -1.83
CA CYS A 183 19.77 11.21 -1.96
C CYS A 183 18.70 12.08 -1.29
N ASN A 184 17.71 12.53 -2.06
CA ASN A 184 16.52 13.17 -1.51
C ASN A 184 15.39 12.14 -1.45
N VAL A 185 15.15 11.62 -0.24
CA VAL A 185 14.13 10.59 0.01
C VAL A 185 12.72 11.16 -0.17
N ILE A 186 12.49 12.42 0.22
CA ILE A 186 11.17 13.07 0.15
C ILE A 186 10.73 13.24 -1.32
N GLN A 187 11.66 13.63 -2.19
CA GLN A 187 11.38 13.84 -3.61
C GLN A 187 11.60 12.59 -4.47
N ASN A 188 12.03 11.47 -3.87
CA ASN A 188 12.44 10.25 -4.58
C ASN A 188 13.43 10.52 -5.74
N MET A 189 14.37 11.45 -5.52
CA MET A 189 15.35 11.90 -6.49
C MET A 189 16.77 11.71 -5.95
N VAL A 190 17.70 11.36 -6.85
CA VAL A 190 19.11 11.14 -6.50
C VAL A 190 19.99 12.02 -7.38
N THR A 191 20.83 12.83 -6.75
CA THR A 191 21.87 13.61 -7.44
C THR A 191 23.09 12.73 -7.64
N ILE A 192 23.55 12.65 -8.89
CA ILE A 192 24.62 11.74 -9.31
C ILE A 192 25.76 12.51 -9.95
N LYS A 193 26.98 12.02 -9.73
CA LYS A 193 28.20 12.46 -10.37
C LYS A 193 28.55 11.48 -11.50
N VAL A 194 28.57 11.98 -12.74
CA VAL A 194 28.86 11.21 -13.96
C VAL A 194 29.90 11.94 -14.81
N ILE A 195 30.60 11.20 -15.67
CA ILE A 195 31.54 11.78 -16.64
C ILE A 195 30.73 12.42 -17.78
N PRO A 196 30.93 13.72 -18.06
CA PRO A 196 30.16 14.42 -19.09
C PRO A 196 30.49 13.91 -20.50
N ARG A 197 29.45 13.82 -21.35
CA ARG A 197 29.55 13.46 -22.78
C ARG A 197 29.12 14.64 -23.63
N ILE A 198 29.93 15.70 -23.60
CA ILE A 198 29.63 16.97 -24.27
C ILE A 198 30.46 17.06 -25.55
N ASP A 199 29.80 17.37 -26.66
CA ASP A 199 30.46 17.68 -27.92
C ASP A 199 30.61 19.20 -28.05
N TYR A 200 31.83 19.70 -27.85
CA TYR A 200 32.15 21.12 -27.90
C TYR A 200 32.14 21.70 -29.33
N THR A 201 31.99 20.86 -30.36
CA THR A 201 31.98 21.30 -31.77
C THR A 201 30.58 21.68 -32.27
N LYS A 202 29.53 21.18 -31.60
CA LYS A 202 28.14 21.56 -31.90
C LYS A 202 27.80 22.90 -31.25
N LYS A 203 28.01 23.96 -32.01
CA LYS A 203 27.48 25.30 -31.78
C LYS A 203 25.94 25.27 -31.86
N THR A 204 25.24 24.93 -30.77
CA THR A 204 23.77 24.97 -30.72
C THR A 204 23.27 26.42 -30.63
N TRP A 205 23.44 27.20 -31.70
CA TRP A 205 22.82 28.51 -31.84
C TRP A 205 21.39 28.33 -32.35
N ARG A 206 20.46 28.03 -31.44
CA ARG A 206 19.05 28.28 -31.70
C ARG A 206 18.39 28.90 -30.49
N ILE A 207 18.93 30.06 -30.12
CA ILE A 207 18.20 31.09 -29.40
C ILE A 207 17.52 31.93 -30.47
N MET A 208 16.30 31.54 -30.87
CA MET A 208 15.42 32.48 -31.56
C MET A 208 15.07 33.57 -30.54
N TRP A 209 15.83 34.67 -30.55
CA TRP A 209 15.33 35.92 -30.01
C TRP A 209 14.24 36.41 -30.96
N ASN A 210 12.99 36.11 -30.64
CA ASN A 210 11.87 36.90 -31.17
C ASN A 210 11.93 38.25 -30.45
N ILE A 211 12.63 39.20 -31.05
CA ILE A 211 12.42 40.62 -30.78
C ILE A 211 11.19 41.04 -31.58
N LYS A 212 10.22 41.60 -30.85
CA LYS A 212 8.98 42.21 -31.36
C LYS A 212 9.27 43.35 -32.33
#